data_AF-A0A350UPI2-F1
#
_entry.id   AF-A0A350UPI2-F1
#
_cell.length_a   1.000
_cell.length_b   1.000
_cell.length_c   1.000
_cell.angle_alpha   90.00
_cell.angle_beta   90.00
_cell.angle_gamma   90.00
#
_symmetry.space_group_name_H-M   'P 1'
#
loop_
_entity.id
_entity.type
_entity.pdbx_description
1 polymer ?
#
loop_
_entity_poly.entity_id
_entity_poly.type
_entity_poly.pdbx_seq_one_letter_code
_entity_poly.pdbx_strand_id
1 'polypeptide(L)'
;RARAIVQILLRQKRLIRVSQDLYYHTEALDQLKSALATRKGQTFAVPEFKDWTGVSRKYAIPLLEFLDREKITRRLGDKRQVL
;
A
#
# COMPACT_ATOMS: atom_id res chain seq x y z
N ARG A 1 25.42 -8.08 1.20
CA ARG A 1 25.12 -8.33 2.64
C ARG A 1 23.64 -8.14 3.00
N ALA A 2 22.91 -7.13 2.50
CA ALA A 2 21.50 -6.90 2.87
C ALA A 2 20.48 -7.97 2.41
N ARG A 3 20.76 -8.73 1.33
CA ARG A 3 19.83 -9.69 0.72
C ARG A 3 19.41 -10.84 1.66
N ALA A 4 20.32 -11.30 2.51
CA ALA A 4 20.04 -12.39 3.46
C ALA A 4 19.05 -11.96 4.56
N ILE A 5 19.17 -10.74 5.06
CA ILE A 5 18.29 -10.19 6.11
C ILE A 5 16.87 -10.00 5.58
N VAL A 6 16.72 -9.45 4.37
CA VAL A 6 15.42 -9.29 3.71
C VAL A 6 14.74 -10.65 3.52
N GLN A 7 15.49 -11.69 3.12
CA GLN A 7 14.97 -13.05 2.94
C GLN A 7 14.55 -13.73 4.26
N ILE A 8 15.17 -13.40 5.39
CA ILE A 8 14.75 -13.87 6.71
C ILE A 8 13.44 -13.19 7.12
N LEU A 9 13.35 -11.86 6.95
CA LEU A 9 12.13 -11.10 7.29
C LEU A 9 10.92 -11.48 6.42
N LEU A 10 11.15 -11.79 5.13
CA LEU A 10 10.11 -12.35 4.25
C LEU A 10 9.63 -13.73 4.74
N ARG A 11 10.56 -14.62 5.12
CA ARG A 11 10.22 -15.95 5.66
C ARG A 11 9.43 -15.87 6.97
N GLN A 12 9.67 -14.84 7.78
CA GLN A 12 8.92 -14.55 9.00
C GLN A 12 7.57 -13.87 8.73
N LYS A 13 7.14 -13.72 7.46
CA LYS A 13 5.94 -12.97 7.04
C LYS A 13 5.90 -11.52 7.54
N ARG A 14 7.06 -10.93 7.83
CA ARG A 14 7.17 -9.54 8.31
C ARG A 14 7.23 -8.54 7.18
N LEU A 15 7.48 -9.00 5.95
CA LEU A 15 7.50 -8.15 4.76
C LEU A 15 6.51 -8.70 3.71
N ILE A 16 5.81 -7.79 3.05
CA ILE A 16 4.95 -8.07 1.90
C ILE A 16 5.54 -7.37 0.68
N ARG A 17 5.64 -8.10 -0.43
CA ARG A 17 6.06 -7.56 -1.72
C ARG A 17 4.89 -6.82 -2.37
N VAL A 18 5.04 -5.51 -2.51
CA VAL A 18 4.03 -4.62 -3.12
C VAL A 18 4.26 -4.45 -4.62
N SER A 19 5.53 -4.40 -5.05
CA SER A 19 5.92 -4.38 -6.47
C SER A 19 7.23 -5.13 -6.69
N GLN A 20 7.79 -5.10 -7.91
CA GLN A 20 9.05 -5.79 -8.18
C GLN A 20 10.17 -5.37 -7.23
N ASP A 21 10.25 -4.08 -6.89
CA ASP A 21 11.34 -3.49 -6.11
C ASP A 21 10.91 -2.94 -4.74
N LEU A 22 9.62 -3.06 -4.37
CA LEU A 22 9.10 -2.51 -3.11
C LEU A 22 8.55 -3.59 -2.19
N TYR A 23 9.03 -3.54 -0.95
CA TYR A 23 8.61 -4.37 0.15
C TYR A 23 8.21 -3.47 1.32
N TYR A 24 7.11 -3.81 1.99
CA TYR A 24 6.61 -3.08 3.15
C TYR A 24 6.49 -4.01 4.33
N HIS A 25 6.63 -3.47 5.55
CA HIS A 25 6.36 -4.24 6.76
C HIS A 25 4.88 -4.60 6.84
N THR A 26 4.57 -5.83 7.20
CA THR A 26 3.20 -6.35 7.28
C THR A 26 2.34 -5.49 8.21
N GLU A 27 2.82 -5.16 9.41
CA GLU A 27 2.08 -4.33 10.36
C GLU A 27 1.79 -2.92 9.83
N ALA A 28 2.71 -2.32 9.07
CA ALA A 28 2.51 -0.99 8.49
C ALA A 28 1.42 -1.04 7.40
N LEU A 29 1.39 -2.11 6.61
CA LEU A 29 0.33 -2.34 5.63
C LEU A 29 -1.02 -2.61 6.31
N ASP A 30 -1.05 -3.36 7.39
CA ASP A 30 -2.28 -3.66 8.11
C ASP A 30 -2.86 -2.39 8.78
N GLN A 31 -2.00 -1.54 9.33
CA GLN A 31 -2.39 -0.21 9.83
C GLN A 31 -2.95 0.67 8.70
N LEU A 32 -2.30 0.67 7.52
CA LEU A 32 -2.81 1.41 6.36
C LEU A 32 -4.16 0.88 5.91
N LYS A 33 -4.33 -0.45 5.78
CA LYS A 33 -5.61 -1.08 5.42
C LYS A 33 -6.70 -0.70 6.42
N SER A 34 -6.39 -0.73 7.71
CA SER A 34 -7.31 -0.33 8.78
C SER A 34 -7.71 1.14 8.67
N ALA A 35 -6.75 2.03 8.42
CA ALA A 35 -7.02 3.45 8.23
C ALA A 35 -7.85 3.71 6.96
N LEU A 36 -7.65 2.95 5.88
CA LEU A 36 -8.50 3.05 4.69
C LEU A 36 -9.91 2.53 4.97
N ALA A 37 -10.07 1.43 5.72
CA ALA A 37 -11.38 0.87 6.03
C ALA A 37 -12.32 1.88 6.73
N THR A 38 -11.79 2.83 7.52
CA THR A 38 -12.59 3.91 8.12
C THR A 38 -13.12 4.93 7.11
N ARG A 39 -12.66 4.86 5.86
CA ARG A 39 -13.00 5.76 4.73
C ARG A 39 -13.76 5.02 3.63
N LYS A 40 -14.37 3.87 3.94
CA LYS A 40 -15.10 3.06 2.96
C LYS A 40 -16.14 3.88 2.17
N GLY A 41 -16.14 3.70 0.85
CA GLY A 41 -16.99 4.44 -0.08
C GLY A 41 -16.43 5.81 -0.51
N GLN A 42 -15.45 6.36 0.21
CA GLN A 42 -14.81 7.63 -0.14
C GLN A 42 -13.98 7.48 -1.42
N THR A 43 -14.08 8.47 -2.29
CA THR A 43 -13.25 8.60 -3.49
C THR A 43 -12.11 9.59 -3.22
N PHE A 44 -10.90 9.25 -3.65
CA PHE A 44 -9.71 10.06 -3.45
C PHE A 44 -8.78 10.04 -4.68
N ALA A 45 -8.03 11.12 -4.87
CA ALA A 45 -6.95 11.24 -5.84
C ALA A 45 -5.60 10.90 -5.19
N VAL A 46 -4.58 10.65 -6.03
CA VAL A 46 -3.22 10.33 -5.55
C VAL A 46 -2.63 11.38 -4.59
N PRO A 47 -2.85 12.71 -4.77
CA PRO A 47 -2.39 13.71 -3.80
C PRO A 47 -3.00 13.54 -2.41
N GLU A 48 -4.31 13.27 -2.31
CA GLU A 48 -4.99 13.08 -1.02
C GLU A 48 -4.45 11.84 -0.29
N PHE A 49 -4.16 10.77 -1.04
CA PHE A 49 -3.51 9.58 -0.47
C PHE A 49 -2.12 9.88 0.09
N LYS A 50 -1.35 10.75 -0.57
CA LYS A 50 -0.06 11.22 -0.04
C LYS A 50 -0.28 11.98 1.27
N ASP A 51 -1.27 12.84 1.34
CA ASP A 51 -1.52 13.64 2.55
C ASP A 51 -1.93 12.75 3.74
N TRP A 52 -2.62 11.63 3.49
CA TRP A 52 -2.98 10.67 4.53
C TRP A 52 -1.82 9.79 5.01
N THR A 53 -0.86 9.50 4.13
CA THR A 53 0.16 8.47 4.38
C THR A 53 1.58 9.02 4.51
N GLY A 54 1.82 10.26 4.07
CA GLY A 54 3.15 10.86 3.95
C GLY A 54 4.02 10.26 2.84
N VAL A 55 3.51 9.28 2.08
CA VAL A 55 4.28 8.52 1.10
C VAL A 55 4.49 9.34 -0.18
N SER A 56 5.74 9.44 -0.66
CA SER A 56 6.04 10.15 -1.90
C SER A 56 5.36 9.48 -3.12
N ARG A 57 5.06 10.25 -4.18
CA ARG A 57 4.35 9.74 -5.37
C ARG A 57 5.02 8.51 -5.99
N LYS A 58 6.37 8.46 -5.98
CA LYS A 58 7.16 7.33 -6.49
C LYS A 58 6.78 6.01 -5.82
N TYR A 59 6.42 6.04 -4.54
CA TYR A 59 6.07 4.86 -3.75
C TYR A 59 4.55 4.68 -3.60
N ALA A 60 3.77 5.76 -3.71
CA ALA A 60 2.32 5.73 -3.60
C ALA A 60 1.67 4.97 -4.76
N ILE A 61 2.11 5.17 -6.02
CA ILE A 61 1.48 4.51 -7.18
C ILE A 61 1.59 2.97 -7.08
N PRO A 62 2.78 2.37 -6.88
CA PRO A 62 2.88 0.91 -6.75
C PRO A 62 2.10 0.37 -5.55
N LEU A 63 2.03 1.14 -4.46
CA LEU A 63 1.25 0.76 -3.28
C LEU A 63 -0.25 0.78 -3.55
N LEU A 64 -0.75 1.80 -4.26
CA LEU A 64 -2.15 1.88 -4.68
C LEU A 64 -2.51 0.76 -5.65
N GLU A 65 -1.64 0.41 -6.59
CA GLU A 65 -1.84 -0.74 -7.49
C GLU A 65 -1.91 -2.06 -6.72
N PHE A 66 -1.11 -2.22 -5.66
CA PHE A 66 -1.21 -3.35 -4.76
C PHE A 66 -2.55 -3.38 -4.02
N LEU A 67 -2.98 -2.23 -3.45
CA LEU A 67 -4.28 -2.13 -2.77
C LEU A 67 -5.46 -2.38 -3.72
N ASP A 68 -5.33 -2.01 -4.99
CA ASP A 68 -6.31 -2.31 -6.04
C ASP A 68 -6.37 -3.84 -6.30
N ARG A 69 -5.23 -4.53 -6.41
CA ARG A 69 -5.18 -6.01 -6.56
C ARG A 69 -5.76 -6.74 -5.35
N GLU A 70 -5.53 -6.21 -4.15
CA GLU A 70 -6.05 -6.74 -2.89
C GLU A 70 -7.52 -6.39 -2.66
N LYS A 71 -8.18 -5.70 -3.59
CA LYS A 71 -9.59 -5.26 -3.49
C LYS A 71 -9.87 -4.40 -2.25
N ILE A 72 -8.88 -3.61 -1.81
CA ILE A 72 -9.04 -2.58 -0.77
C ILE A 72 -9.45 -1.26 -1.41
N THR A 73 -8.96 -0.99 -2.62
CA THR A 73 -9.34 0.18 -3.42
C THR A 73 -9.76 -0.25 -4.82
N ARG A 74 -10.47 0.64 -5.52
CA ARG A 74 -10.83 0.46 -6.93
C ARG A 74 -10.48 1.72 -7.70
N ARG A 75 -9.71 1.56 -8.77
CA ARG A 75 -9.41 2.65 -9.70
C ARG A 75 -10.64 3.06 -10.51
N LEU A 76 -10.92 4.36 -10.50
CA LEU A 76 -11.99 5.03 -11.23
C LEU A 76 -11.38 6.20 -12.01
N GLY A 77 -10.69 5.89 -13.13
CA GLY A 77 -9.96 6.89 -13.91
C GLY A 77 -8.71 7.42 -13.20
N ASP A 78 -8.72 8.72 -12.87
CA ASP A 78 -7.68 9.45 -12.13
C ASP A 78 -7.85 9.36 -10.60
N LYS A 79 -9.01 8.88 -10.13
CA LYS A 79 -9.32 8.67 -8.72
C LYS A 79 -9.42 7.20 -8.35
N ARG A 80 -9.56 6.94 -7.05
CA ARG A 80 -9.82 5.63 -6.47
C ARG A 80 -10.92 5.72 -5.44
N GLN A 81 -11.73 4.67 -5.35
CA GLN A 81 -12.70 4.49 -4.27
C GLN A 81 -12.20 3.44 -3.28
N VAL A 82 -12.38 3.68 -1.99
CA VAL A 82 -12.15 2.67 -0.95
C VAL A 82 -13.32 1.68 -0.90
N LEU A 83 -13.02 0.38 -0.88
CA LEU A 83 -14.00 -0.72 -0.92
C LEU A 83 -14.44 -1.21 0.47
#